data_AF-A0A1Z8W2P7-F1
#
_entry.id   AF-A0A1Z8W2P7-F1
#
_cell.length_a   1.000
_cell.length_b   1.000
_cell.length_c   1.000
_cell.angle_alpha   90.00
_cell.angle_beta   90.00
_cell.angle_gamma   90.00
#
_symmetry.space_group_name_H-M   'P 1'
#
loop_
_entity.id
_entity.type
_entity.pdbx_description
1 polymer ?
#
loop_
_entity_poly.entity_id
_entity_poly.type
_entity_poly.pdbx_seq_one_letter_code
_entity_poly.pdbx_strand_id
1 'polypeptide(L)'
;MASIYTTVPGKTIKGFGGVKYPVPFYIQFVPGYTVEVVHSDSSLRYNGANTINSIIALPHMTDKTFKAQRTNTGEEYRYYPLLRGITDVPSKGDPVLLCTIGKTRYYMGPLNTANNSPTWNDDPSYNPEINLGEDDVLGETSRRLEKGESPNFNKEVDFSRLQKKRKVKLDFGDAVNETTGDTIIEGRHGSSIRVGSRSNSGYIFISNSRNSKNAFESIGDSGIISLTRNGTLAQHFGSYFDPNLDDGSGQKGKLIPEFILSSDNLVADKTNRKMGTLVSSVNGNSDVNEHIYKYDKSQILFNSERITINTRLEDIYISSHNDIHIGSGRHLAITTNENLIIESEKTYLGDPNKKNMQSMVFGEKLLEILEELCGTLGDAQSNMYFPVPLASGGVPLKSKMEQLKLKLKNILSAKHKLEEN
;
A
#
# COMPACT_ATOMS: atom_id res chain seq x y z
N MET A 1 19.79 13.96 -34.42
CA MET A 1 19.29 12.60 -34.75
C MET A 1 20.42 11.79 -35.34
N ALA A 2 21.06 10.92 -34.58
CA ALA A 2 22.04 9.97 -35.12
C ALA A 2 21.32 8.66 -35.43
N SER A 3 20.88 8.50 -36.68
CA SER A 3 20.49 7.18 -37.19
C SER A 3 21.78 6.37 -37.37
N ILE A 4 21.83 5.15 -36.83
CA ILE A 4 22.96 4.25 -37.06
C ILE A 4 22.90 3.82 -38.53
N TYR A 5 23.86 4.26 -39.33
CA TYR A 5 24.04 3.78 -40.70
C TYR A 5 24.56 2.36 -40.63
N THR A 6 23.72 1.38 -40.96
CA THR A 6 24.17 0.03 -41.22
C THR A 6 23.58 -0.46 -42.53
N THR A 7 24.29 -1.37 -43.19
CA THR A 7 23.83 -1.98 -44.43
C THR A 7 23.41 -3.41 -44.18
N VAL A 8 22.38 -3.89 -44.87
CA VAL A 8 21.95 -5.29 -44.75
C VAL A 8 22.92 -6.17 -45.55
N PRO A 9 23.65 -7.10 -44.91
CA PRO A 9 24.53 -8.01 -45.63
C PRO A 9 23.74 -8.81 -46.69
N GLY A 10 24.25 -8.86 -47.92
CA GLY A 10 23.63 -9.62 -49.02
C GLY A 10 22.48 -8.93 -49.76
N LYS A 11 22.05 -7.72 -49.36
CA LYS A 11 21.10 -6.92 -50.15
C LYS A 11 21.80 -5.75 -50.82
N THR A 12 21.58 -5.59 -52.13
CA THR A 12 22.10 -4.45 -52.91
C THR A 12 21.01 -3.75 -53.71
N ILE A 13 21.14 -2.43 -53.88
CA ILE A 13 20.36 -1.61 -54.81
C ILE A 13 21.25 -1.20 -55.99
N LYS A 14 20.67 -1.09 -57.19
CA LYS A 14 21.39 -0.55 -58.36
C LYS A 14 21.28 0.98 -58.35
N GLY A 15 22.42 1.65 -58.27
CA GLY A 15 22.51 3.10 -58.44
C GLY A 15 22.85 3.50 -59.87
N PHE A 16 23.25 4.77 -60.04
CA PHE A 16 23.59 5.34 -61.35
C PHE A 16 24.68 4.52 -62.05
N GLY A 17 24.49 4.23 -63.33
CA GLY A 17 25.39 3.37 -64.11
C GLY A 17 25.36 1.87 -63.77
N GLY A 18 24.39 1.39 -62.98
CA GLY A 18 24.22 -0.03 -62.66
C GLY A 18 25.12 -0.55 -61.53
N VAL A 19 25.86 0.34 -60.87
CA VAL A 19 26.70 0.02 -59.70
C VAL A 19 25.82 -0.48 -58.55
N LYS A 20 26.21 -1.60 -57.95
CA LYS A 20 25.49 -2.19 -56.81
C LYS A 20 25.99 -1.56 -55.51
N TYR A 21 25.09 -0.90 -54.79
CA TYR A 21 25.35 -0.36 -53.46
C TYR A 21 24.68 -1.24 -52.41
N PRO A 22 25.32 -1.49 -51.27
CA PRO A 22 24.68 -2.20 -50.16
C PRO A 22 23.46 -1.41 -49.66
N VAL A 23 22.35 -2.10 -49.37
CA VAL A 23 21.10 -1.43 -48.99
C VAL A 23 21.23 -0.84 -47.59
N PRO A 24 21.11 0.49 -47.41
CA PRO A 24 21.09 1.08 -46.08
C PRO A 24 19.80 0.68 -45.36
N PHE A 25 19.92 0.30 -44.09
CA PHE A 25 18.80 0.03 -43.20
C PHE A 25 18.74 1.12 -42.13
N TYR A 26 17.60 1.80 -42.06
CA TYR A 26 17.35 2.86 -41.08
C TYR A 26 16.30 2.38 -40.09
N ILE A 27 16.62 2.41 -38.80
CA ILE A 27 15.60 2.45 -37.76
C ILE A 27 15.32 3.93 -37.51
N GLN A 28 14.23 4.41 -38.09
CA GLN A 28 13.79 5.79 -37.93
C GLN A 28 12.65 5.85 -36.92
N PHE A 29 12.83 6.69 -35.90
CA PHE A 29 11.74 7.13 -35.03
C PHE A 29 11.16 8.42 -35.57
N VAL A 30 9.84 8.51 -35.59
CA VAL A 30 9.05 9.66 -36.05
C VAL A 30 8.14 10.09 -34.91
N PRO A 31 8.14 11.36 -34.50
CA PRO A 31 7.21 11.83 -33.48
C PRO A 31 5.79 11.81 -34.06
N GLY A 32 4.82 11.52 -33.21
CA GLY A 32 3.40 11.55 -33.54
C GLY A 32 2.56 11.72 -32.29
N TYR A 33 1.25 11.69 -32.46
CA TYR A 33 0.30 11.80 -31.36
C TYR A 33 -0.74 10.70 -31.40
N THR A 34 -1.24 10.36 -30.22
CA THR A 34 -2.23 9.30 -30.03
C THR A 34 -3.63 9.80 -30.39
N VAL A 35 -4.31 9.12 -31.33
CA VAL A 35 -5.68 9.45 -31.74
C VAL A 35 -6.70 8.56 -31.02
N GLU A 36 -6.42 7.26 -30.97
CA GLU A 36 -7.25 6.27 -30.29
C GLU A 36 -6.39 5.28 -29.52
N VAL A 37 -6.94 4.78 -28.43
CA VAL A 37 -6.26 3.85 -27.51
C VAL A 37 -7.11 2.60 -27.40
N VAL A 38 -6.49 1.43 -27.57
CA VAL A 38 -7.15 0.13 -27.43
C VAL A 38 -6.67 -0.53 -26.16
N HIS A 39 -7.33 -0.24 -25.05
CA HIS A 39 -6.98 -0.76 -23.72
C HIS A 39 -7.94 -1.86 -23.26
N SER A 40 -9.08 -2.07 -23.94
CA SER A 40 -10.03 -3.15 -23.64
C SER A 40 -10.81 -3.58 -24.89
N ASP A 41 -11.62 -4.63 -24.75
CA ASP A 41 -12.59 -5.09 -25.75
C ASP A 41 -13.68 -4.08 -26.08
N SER A 42 -13.89 -3.11 -25.19
CA SER A 42 -14.87 -2.04 -25.30
C SER A 42 -14.30 -0.80 -26.01
N SER A 43 -13.00 -0.79 -26.32
CA SER A 43 -12.38 0.32 -27.06
C SER A 43 -12.88 0.36 -28.52
N LEU A 44 -13.13 1.55 -29.07
CA LEU A 44 -13.70 1.75 -30.42
C LEU A 44 -12.95 1.00 -31.55
N ARG A 45 -11.64 0.85 -31.40
CA ARG A 45 -10.75 0.20 -32.38
C ARG A 45 -10.31 -1.20 -31.94
N TYR A 46 -11.05 -1.86 -31.06
CA TYR A 46 -10.80 -3.25 -30.71
C TYR A 46 -11.07 -4.16 -31.92
N ASN A 47 -10.11 -5.02 -32.24
CA ASN A 47 -10.20 -5.98 -33.34
C ASN A 47 -9.57 -7.33 -32.96
N GLY A 48 -9.86 -7.79 -31.74
CA GLY A 48 -9.35 -9.05 -31.19
C GLY A 48 -8.32 -8.87 -30.07
N ALA A 49 -8.09 -9.94 -29.29
CA ALA A 49 -7.27 -9.92 -28.08
C ALA A 49 -5.81 -9.48 -28.30
N ASN A 50 -5.27 -9.69 -29.51
CA ASN A 50 -3.93 -9.25 -29.91
C ASN A 50 -3.81 -7.73 -30.10
N THR A 51 -4.93 -7.01 -30.16
CA THR A 51 -4.95 -5.54 -30.32
C THR A 51 -5.01 -4.78 -28.99
N ILE A 52 -5.14 -5.48 -27.87
CA ILE A 52 -5.13 -4.87 -26.54
C ILE A 52 -3.75 -4.27 -26.24
N ASN A 53 -3.74 -3.10 -25.59
CA ASN A 53 -2.57 -2.26 -25.32
C ASN A 53 -1.88 -1.75 -26.59
N SER A 54 -2.62 -1.58 -27.68
CA SER A 54 -2.14 -0.91 -28.90
C SER A 54 -2.81 0.45 -29.06
N ILE A 55 -2.25 1.28 -29.95
CA ILE A 55 -2.75 2.62 -30.23
C ILE A 55 -2.94 2.85 -31.72
N ILE A 56 -3.82 3.78 -32.07
CA ILE A 56 -3.87 4.41 -33.38
C ILE A 56 -3.19 5.78 -33.23
N ALA A 57 -2.12 6.00 -33.98
CA ALA A 57 -1.33 7.23 -33.87
C ALA A 57 -1.05 7.84 -35.25
N LEU A 58 -1.03 9.17 -35.32
CA LEU A 58 -0.69 9.90 -36.53
C LEU A 58 0.73 10.45 -36.41
N PRO A 59 1.62 10.14 -37.36
CA PRO A 59 2.96 10.73 -37.39
C PRO A 59 2.89 12.20 -37.81
N HIS A 60 3.68 13.05 -37.15
CA HIS A 60 3.80 14.47 -37.50
C HIS A 60 4.53 14.70 -38.82
N MET A 61 5.34 13.74 -39.24
CA MET A 61 6.11 13.79 -40.49
C MET A 61 5.75 12.56 -41.33
N THR A 62 5.19 12.80 -42.52
CA THR A 62 4.88 11.73 -43.47
C THR A 62 5.01 12.21 -44.90
N ASP A 63 5.52 11.33 -45.78
CA ASP A 63 5.64 11.58 -47.21
C ASP A 63 4.29 11.39 -47.95
N LYS A 64 3.26 10.93 -47.24
CA LYS A 64 1.91 10.74 -47.77
C LYS A 64 1.12 12.04 -47.66
N THR A 65 0.26 12.32 -48.63
CA THR A 65 -0.71 13.42 -48.55
C THR A 65 -1.49 13.32 -47.24
N PHE A 66 -1.38 14.36 -46.41
CA PHE A 66 -1.95 14.39 -45.05
C PHE A 66 -3.46 14.10 -45.13
N LYS A 67 -3.89 12.93 -44.62
CA LYS A 67 -5.30 12.72 -44.27
C LYS A 67 -5.52 13.41 -42.93
N ALA A 68 -5.78 14.71 -42.98
CA ALA A 68 -6.04 15.55 -41.81
C ALA A 68 -7.45 15.32 -41.21
N GLN A 69 -7.90 14.06 -41.15
CA GLN A 69 -9.21 13.72 -40.62
C GLN A 69 -9.09 12.56 -39.63
N ARG A 70 -9.18 12.88 -38.34
CA ARG A 70 -9.35 11.91 -37.24
C ARG A 70 -10.38 10.82 -37.50
N THR A 71 -11.45 11.16 -38.22
CA THR A 71 -12.57 10.28 -38.55
C THR A 71 -12.21 9.15 -39.51
N ASN A 72 -11.09 9.26 -40.25
CA ASN A 72 -10.68 8.31 -41.28
C ASN A 72 -9.42 7.48 -40.94
N THR A 73 -8.91 7.56 -39.72
CA THR A 73 -7.70 6.84 -39.28
C THR A 73 -8.07 5.42 -38.80
N GLY A 74 -7.67 4.40 -39.56
CA GLY A 74 -8.00 2.98 -39.30
C GLY A 74 -6.82 2.12 -38.83
N GLU A 75 -6.95 0.80 -39.04
CA GLU A 75 -5.95 -0.23 -38.71
C GLU A 75 -4.58 0.04 -39.31
N GLU A 76 -4.55 0.75 -40.44
CA GLU A 76 -3.33 1.13 -41.12
C GLU A 76 -2.49 2.15 -40.35
N TYR A 77 -2.93 2.62 -39.18
CA TYR A 77 -2.17 3.46 -38.24
C TYR A 77 -2.05 2.81 -36.87
N ARG A 78 -2.21 1.48 -36.77
CA ARG A 78 -2.00 0.75 -35.52
C ARG A 78 -0.52 0.62 -35.18
N TYR A 79 -0.20 0.91 -33.92
CA TYR A 79 1.13 0.74 -33.33
C TYR A 79 1.04 -0.11 -32.07
N TYR A 80 2.02 -1.01 -31.90
CA TYR A 80 2.17 -1.86 -30.72
C TYR A 80 3.26 -1.33 -29.79
N PRO A 81 3.25 -1.64 -28.50
CA PRO A 81 4.31 -1.19 -27.60
C PRO A 81 5.65 -1.80 -28.03
N LEU A 82 6.67 -0.96 -28.19
CA LEU A 82 8.01 -1.41 -28.59
C LEU A 82 8.63 -2.34 -27.54
N LEU A 83 8.39 -2.03 -26.26
CA LEU A 83 8.89 -2.79 -25.11
C LEU A 83 7.78 -3.70 -24.56
N ARG A 84 8.04 -5.01 -24.56
CA ARG A 84 7.09 -6.02 -24.07
C ARG A 84 6.92 -5.99 -22.53
N GLY A 85 7.98 -5.69 -21.79
CA GLY A 85 8.00 -5.82 -20.32
C GLY A 85 7.63 -4.54 -19.55
N ILE A 86 7.68 -3.39 -20.22
CA ILE A 86 7.32 -2.08 -19.66
C ILE A 86 6.45 -1.40 -20.71
N THR A 87 5.14 -1.42 -20.50
CA THR A 87 4.18 -0.82 -21.41
C THR A 87 3.47 0.31 -20.68
N ASP A 88 3.69 1.53 -21.15
CA ASP A 88 2.87 2.67 -20.82
C ASP A 88 1.83 2.84 -21.94
N VAL A 89 0.56 2.83 -21.59
CA VAL A 89 -0.53 2.98 -22.56
C VAL A 89 -0.90 4.46 -22.56
N PRO A 90 -0.55 5.22 -23.62
CA PRO A 90 -0.81 6.65 -23.66
C PRO A 90 -2.31 6.93 -23.72
N SER A 91 -2.69 8.13 -23.33
CA SER A 91 -4.02 8.72 -23.51
C SER A 91 -4.13 9.39 -24.89
N LYS A 92 -5.36 9.57 -25.38
CA LYS A 92 -5.60 10.38 -26.60
C LYS A 92 -5.01 11.78 -26.42
N GLY A 93 -4.26 12.24 -27.41
CA GLY A 93 -3.55 13.51 -27.41
C GLY A 93 -2.10 13.43 -26.93
N ASP A 94 -1.66 12.34 -26.29
CA ASP A 94 -0.28 12.24 -25.83
C ASP A 94 0.71 12.14 -27.01
N PRO A 95 1.87 12.81 -26.90
CA PRO A 95 2.98 12.66 -27.83
C PRO A 95 3.68 11.31 -27.65
N VAL A 96 4.02 10.66 -28.76
CA VAL A 96 4.68 9.35 -28.81
C VAL A 96 5.76 9.31 -29.89
N LEU A 97 6.77 8.43 -29.71
CA LEU A 97 7.71 8.08 -30.78
C LEU A 97 7.21 6.84 -31.51
N LEU A 98 7.17 6.91 -32.84
CA LEU A 98 6.68 5.87 -33.72
C LEU A 98 7.84 5.30 -34.55
N CYS A 99 7.92 3.99 -34.73
CA CYS A 99 8.88 3.37 -35.65
C CYS A 99 8.27 2.15 -36.33
N THR A 100 8.90 1.69 -37.42
CA THR A 100 8.50 0.47 -38.13
C THR A 100 9.68 -0.48 -38.21
N ILE A 101 9.52 -1.70 -37.67
CA ILE A 101 10.54 -2.74 -37.67
C ILE A 101 9.90 -4.02 -38.20
N GLY A 102 10.47 -4.60 -39.26
CA GLY A 102 9.98 -5.86 -39.81
C GLY A 102 8.54 -5.81 -40.33
N LYS A 103 8.10 -4.66 -40.88
CA LYS A 103 6.70 -4.35 -41.28
C LYS A 103 5.71 -4.22 -40.12
N THR A 104 6.14 -4.39 -38.89
CA THR A 104 5.34 -4.12 -37.68
C THR A 104 5.64 -2.72 -37.19
N ARG A 105 4.59 -2.02 -36.77
CA ARG A 105 4.67 -0.65 -36.29
C ARG A 105 4.66 -0.64 -34.78
N TYR A 106 5.59 0.12 -34.20
CA TYR A 106 5.77 0.20 -32.76
C TYR A 106 5.72 1.64 -32.28
N TYR A 107 5.23 1.83 -31.06
CA TYR A 107 5.31 3.10 -30.35
C TYR A 107 6.17 2.97 -29.09
N MET A 108 6.74 4.10 -28.68
CA MET A 108 7.41 4.29 -27.40
C MET A 108 6.97 5.64 -26.83
N GLY A 109 6.52 5.66 -25.58
CA GLY A 109 5.97 6.85 -24.96
C GLY A 109 4.77 6.51 -24.07
N PRO A 110 4.13 7.53 -23.47
CA PRO A 110 4.16 8.96 -23.80
C PRO A 110 5.49 9.67 -23.55
N LEU A 111 5.74 10.75 -24.30
CA LEU A 111 6.96 11.56 -24.19
C LEU A 111 6.79 12.70 -23.21
N ASN A 112 7.85 12.97 -22.43
CA ASN A 112 7.92 14.21 -21.66
C ASN A 112 8.16 15.40 -22.59
N THR A 113 7.46 16.49 -22.33
CA THR A 113 7.62 17.75 -23.06
C THR A 113 7.97 18.88 -22.08
N ALA A 114 7.80 20.14 -22.47
CA ALA A 114 8.25 21.30 -21.69
C ALA A 114 7.64 21.35 -20.28
N ASN A 115 6.41 20.86 -20.11
CA ASN A 115 5.72 20.85 -18.82
C ASN A 115 6.27 19.78 -17.86
N ASN A 116 7.02 18.79 -18.38
CA ASN A 116 7.65 17.69 -17.64
C ASN A 116 6.75 17.06 -16.56
N SER A 117 5.45 16.95 -16.82
CA SER A 117 4.48 16.47 -15.85
C SER A 117 4.30 14.96 -15.98
N PRO A 118 4.22 14.22 -14.86
CA PRO A 118 3.85 12.80 -14.88
C PRO A 118 2.36 12.60 -15.23
N THR A 119 1.54 13.65 -15.14
CA THR A 119 0.09 13.54 -15.37
C THR A 119 -0.28 13.79 -16.81
N TRP A 120 0.28 14.82 -17.44
CA TRP A 120 -0.05 15.21 -18.82
C TRP A 120 1.08 16.03 -19.45
N ASN A 121 1.40 15.76 -20.72
CA ASN A 121 2.36 16.55 -21.48
C ASN A 121 1.72 17.01 -22.77
N ASP A 122 1.70 18.33 -23.00
CA ASP A 122 1.22 18.88 -24.26
C ASP A 122 2.18 18.52 -25.39
N ASP A 123 1.64 18.14 -26.54
CA ASP A 123 2.41 17.89 -27.75
C ASP A 123 2.74 19.23 -28.46
N PRO A 124 4.02 19.65 -28.51
CA PRO A 124 4.42 20.91 -29.12
C PRO A 124 4.28 20.92 -30.65
N SER A 125 4.14 19.76 -31.29
CA SER A 125 3.98 19.63 -32.74
C SER A 125 2.53 19.40 -33.16
N TYR A 126 1.60 19.45 -32.21
CA TYR A 126 0.18 19.26 -32.49
C TYR A 126 -0.38 20.44 -33.29
N ASN A 127 -1.00 20.11 -34.43
CA ASN A 127 -1.71 21.06 -35.27
C ASN A 127 -3.22 20.76 -35.19
N PRO A 128 -4.05 21.71 -34.69
CA PRO A 128 -5.49 21.50 -34.62
C PRO A 128 -6.11 21.41 -36.01
N GLU A 129 -7.08 20.52 -36.16
CA GLU A 129 -7.91 20.46 -37.37
C GLU A 129 -8.87 21.65 -37.40
N ILE A 130 -8.97 22.35 -38.52
CA ILE A 130 -9.96 23.41 -38.72
C ILE A 130 -11.31 22.73 -39.02
N ASN A 131 -12.24 22.77 -38.05
CA ASN A 131 -13.62 22.34 -38.27
C ASN A 131 -14.35 23.40 -39.11
N LEU A 132 -14.72 23.06 -40.34
CA LEU A 132 -15.53 23.90 -41.24
C LEU A 132 -17.02 23.49 -41.23
N GLY A 133 -17.47 22.78 -40.18
CA GLY A 133 -18.88 22.38 -40.03
C GLY A 133 -19.69 23.46 -39.31
N GLU A 134 -20.95 23.64 -39.70
CA GLU A 134 -21.91 24.48 -38.97
C GLU A 134 -22.00 24.05 -37.51
N ASP A 135 -21.98 25.04 -36.61
CA ASP A 135 -21.83 24.93 -35.15
C ASP A 135 -22.89 24.06 -34.41
N ASP A 136 -23.82 23.42 -35.12
CA ASP A 136 -25.10 22.95 -34.54
C ASP A 136 -25.31 21.41 -34.54
N VAL A 137 -24.36 20.59 -35.05
CA VAL A 137 -24.56 19.13 -35.19
C VAL A 137 -23.64 18.27 -34.31
N LEU A 138 -22.59 18.84 -33.71
CA LEU A 138 -21.66 18.11 -32.85
C LEU A 138 -21.66 18.78 -31.48
N GLY A 139 -22.50 18.28 -30.58
CA GLY A 139 -22.72 18.83 -29.23
C GLY A 139 -21.43 19.22 -28.49
N GLU A 140 -21.56 20.21 -27.60
CA GLU A 140 -20.49 20.87 -26.82
C GLU A 140 -19.06 20.46 -27.21
N THR A 141 -18.49 21.16 -28.20
CA THR A 141 -17.06 21.05 -28.51
C THR A 141 -16.27 21.56 -27.31
N SER A 142 -15.96 20.66 -26.37
CA SER A 142 -15.08 21.01 -25.26
C SER A 142 -13.73 21.47 -25.85
N ARG A 143 -13.10 22.49 -25.25
CA ARG A 143 -11.74 22.95 -25.62
C ARG A 143 -10.69 21.81 -25.64
N ARG A 144 -10.99 20.68 -25.00
CA ARG A 144 -10.17 19.46 -24.99
C ARG A 144 -10.18 18.74 -26.34
N LEU A 145 -11.32 18.72 -27.04
CA LEU A 145 -11.44 18.10 -28.37
C LEU A 145 -10.60 18.83 -29.43
N GLU A 146 -10.51 20.17 -29.34
CA GLU A 146 -9.66 21.00 -30.21
C GLU A 146 -8.17 20.64 -30.10
N LYS A 147 -7.75 20.11 -28.95
CA LYS A 147 -6.38 19.63 -28.67
C LYS A 147 -6.18 18.13 -28.86
N GLY A 148 -7.21 17.39 -29.27
CA GLY A 148 -7.13 15.93 -29.42
C GLY A 148 -7.14 15.14 -28.13
N GLU A 149 -7.50 15.79 -27.05
CA GLU A 149 -7.54 15.19 -25.74
C GLU A 149 -8.86 14.46 -25.54
N SER A 150 -8.81 13.37 -24.79
CA SER A 150 -10.02 12.69 -24.35
C SER A 150 -10.80 13.58 -23.37
N PRO A 151 -12.12 13.79 -23.53
CA PRO A 151 -12.92 14.49 -22.54
C PRO A 151 -12.95 13.74 -21.20
N ASN A 152 -12.80 12.41 -21.24
CA ASN A 152 -12.83 11.52 -20.08
C ASN A 152 -11.49 11.41 -19.34
N PHE A 153 -10.43 12.07 -19.83
CA PHE A 153 -9.15 12.12 -19.10
C PHE A 153 -9.17 13.30 -18.13
N ASN A 154 -9.02 13.01 -16.83
CA ASN A 154 -8.99 14.06 -15.80
C ASN A 154 -7.60 14.69 -15.72
N LYS A 155 -7.51 15.97 -16.07
CA LYS A 155 -6.29 16.80 -15.98
C LYS A 155 -6.43 17.99 -15.02
N GLU A 156 -7.43 17.97 -14.14
CA GLU A 156 -7.69 19.09 -13.22
C GLU A 156 -6.63 19.20 -12.11
N VAL A 157 -5.93 18.10 -11.84
CA VAL A 157 -4.90 18.03 -10.81
C VAL A 157 -3.60 17.54 -11.43
N ASP A 158 -2.62 18.43 -11.50
CA ASP A 158 -1.25 18.11 -11.89
C ASP A 158 -0.42 17.67 -10.70
N PHE A 159 0.29 16.55 -10.86
CA PHE A 159 1.14 16.00 -9.81
C PHE A 159 2.59 16.42 -10.04
N SER A 160 3.24 16.88 -8.98
CA SER A 160 4.68 17.19 -9.01
C SER A 160 5.48 15.91 -9.23
N ARG A 161 6.60 16.00 -9.97
CA ARG A 161 7.55 14.89 -10.14
C ARG A 161 8.16 14.45 -8.81
N LEU A 162 8.35 13.13 -8.66
CA LEU A 162 9.12 12.58 -7.56
C LEU A 162 10.57 13.01 -7.62
N GLN A 163 11.09 13.33 -6.43
CA GLN A 163 12.45 13.81 -6.26
C GLN A 163 13.18 13.00 -5.20
N LYS A 164 14.51 12.96 -5.33
CA LYS A 164 15.40 12.48 -4.28
C LYS A 164 16.13 13.65 -3.66
N LYS A 165 15.63 14.10 -2.50
CA LYS A 165 16.37 15.05 -1.67
C LYS A 165 17.45 14.30 -0.88
N ARG A 166 18.63 14.90 -0.76
CA ARG A 166 19.68 14.42 0.14
C ARG A 166 19.20 14.43 1.60
N LYS A 167 19.50 13.37 2.33
CA LYS A 167 19.21 13.19 3.75
C LYS A 167 20.52 12.95 4.49
N VAL A 168 21.00 13.96 5.21
CA VAL A 168 22.31 13.96 5.89
C VAL A 168 22.55 12.72 6.75
N LYS A 169 21.50 12.22 7.43
CA LYS A 169 21.60 11.05 8.32
C LYS A 169 21.65 9.70 7.60
N LEU A 170 21.33 9.64 6.30
CA LEU A 170 21.20 8.39 5.53
C LEU A 170 22.16 8.32 4.35
N ASP A 171 22.46 9.46 3.73
CA ASP A 171 23.33 9.56 2.56
C ASP A 171 24.80 9.68 2.98
N PHE A 172 25.69 9.17 2.12
CA PHE A 172 27.14 9.22 2.33
C PHE A 172 27.74 10.57 1.90
N GLY A 173 28.80 10.99 2.60
CA GLY A 173 29.61 12.16 2.27
C GLY A 173 28.98 13.49 2.68
N ASP A 174 29.75 14.57 2.54
CA ASP A 174 29.41 15.91 3.03
C ASP A 174 28.89 16.87 1.95
N ALA A 175 28.90 16.44 0.69
CA ALA A 175 28.47 17.25 -0.45
C ALA A 175 27.00 17.70 -0.27
N VAL A 176 26.80 19.02 -0.24
CA VAL A 176 25.48 19.61 -0.05
C VAL A 176 24.70 19.51 -1.35
N ASN A 177 23.44 19.07 -1.28
CA ASN A 177 22.53 18.89 -2.42
C ASN A 177 22.92 17.82 -3.45
N GLU A 178 23.95 17.01 -3.19
CA GLU A 178 24.33 15.90 -4.06
C GLU A 178 23.94 14.54 -3.46
N THR A 179 23.30 13.70 -4.26
CA THR A 179 22.97 12.31 -3.92
C THR A 179 22.88 11.49 -5.20
N THR A 180 23.04 10.18 -5.11
CA THR A 180 22.88 9.27 -6.26
C THR A 180 21.44 9.26 -6.74
N GLY A 181 21.18 9.11 -8.03
CA GLY A 181 19.81 9.00 -8.55
C GLY A 181 19.12 7.68 -8.14
N ASP A 182 17.80 7.63 -8.31
CA ASP A 182 17.01 6.39 -8.19
C ASP A 182 16.44 6.00 -9.55
N THR A 183 16.06 4.73 -9.69
CA THR A 183 15.17 4.29 -10.76
C THR A 183 13.73 4.53 -10.33
N ILE A 184 13.01 5.34 -11.08
CA ILE A 184 11.62 5.72 -10.78
C ILE A 184 10.75 5.36 -11.98
N ILE A 185 9.69 4.60 -11.72
CA ILE A 185 8.59 4.37 -12.64
C ILE A 185 7.42 5.18 -12.09
N GLU A 186 7.17 6.34 -12.69
CA GLU A 186 6.03 7.20 -12.35
C GLU A 186 4.86 6.94 -13.28
N GLY A 187 3.71 6.62 -12.70
CA GLY A 187 2.44 6.65 -13.39
C GLY A 187 1.77 8.01 -13.23
N ARG A 188 0.53 8.08 -13.73
CA ARG A 188 -0.34 9.24 -13.55
C ARG A 188 -0.91 9.29 -12.14
N HIS A 189 -1.45 10.44 -11.76
CA HIS A 189 -2.25 10.63 -10.54
C HIS A 189 -1.55 10.21 -9.23
N GLY A 190 -0.23 10.41 -9.15
CA GLY A 190 0.53 10.17 -7.92
C GLY A 190 0.84 8.69 -7.62
N SER A 191 0.71 7.81 -8.61
CA SER A 191 1.19 6.43 -8.55
C SER A 191 2.68 6.32 -8.91
N SER A 192 3.45 5.55 -8.16
CA SER A 192 4.85 5.29 -8.54
C SER A 192 5.45 4.03 -7.92
N ILE A 193 6.53 3.56 -8.54
CA ILE A 193 7.48 2.58 -7.99
C ILE A 193 8.86 3.21 -8.04
N ARG A 194 9.55 3.19 -6.91
CA ARG A 194 10.87 3.79 -6.76
C ARG A 194 11.83 2.76 -6.18
N VAL A 195 12.92 2.51 -6.89
CA VAL A 195 13.99 1.59 -6.51
C VAL A 195 15.29 2.39 -6.43
N GLY A 196 15.89 2.42 -5.25
CA GLY A 196 17.00 3.31 -4.97
C GLY A 196 17.88 2.85 -3.83
N SER A 197 18.78 3.73 -3.42
CA SER A 197 19.60 3.52 -2.24
C SER A 197 19.92 4.83 -1.52
N ARG A 198 20.11 4.76 -0.21
CA ARG A 198 20.79 5.79 0.59
C ARG A 198 22.14 5.22 0.99
N SER A 199 23.23 5.82 0.53
CA SER A 199 24.57 5.21 0.69
C SER A 199 24.57 3.75 0.17
N ASN A 200 25.09 2.80 0.94
CA ASN A 200 25.11 1.37 0.65
C ASN A 200 23.81 0.63 1.02
N SER A 201 22.74 1.36 1.36
CA SER A 201 21.48 0.80 1.85
C SER A 201 20.37 0.95 0.81
N GLY A 202 19.99 -0.16 0.18
CA GLY A 202 18.88 -0.19 -0.77
C GLY A 202 17.52 0.09 -0.11
N TYR A 203 16.60 0.64 -0.89
CA TYR A 203 15.18 0.75 -0.55
C TYR A 203 14.29 0.60 -1.78
N ILE A 204 13.04 0.22 -1.53
CA ILE A 204 11.97 0.19 -2.53
C ILE A 204 10.74 0.84 -1.93
N PHE A 205 10.17 1.81 -2.63
CA PHE A 205 8.89 2.41 -2.29
C PHE A 205 7.89 2.17 -3.41
N ILE A 206 6.70 1.72 -3.03
CA ILE A 206 5.53 1.65 -3.91
C ILE A 206 4.51 2.60 -3.30
N SER A 207 4.11 3.62 -4.03
CA SER A 207 3.19 4.65 -3.53
C SER A 207 2.03 4.87 -4.47
N ASN A 208 0.89 5.25 -3.90
CA ASN A 208 -0.32 5.59 -4.64
C ASN A 208 -0.99 6.81 -4.02
N SER A 209 -1.65 7.61 -4.86
CA SER A 209 -2.38 8.82 -4.46
C SER A 209 -1.55 9.79 -3.61
N ARG A 210 -0.27 9.97 -3.95
CA ARG A 210 0.56 10.99 -3.31
C ARG A 210 -0.06 12.37 -3.49
N ASN A 211 0.01 13.24 -2.48
CA ASN A 211 -0.48 14.61 -2.64
C ASN A 211 0.16 15.29 -3.88
N SER A 212 -0.66 15.94 -4.71
CA SER A 212 -0.23 16.51 -5.99
C SER A 212 0.85 17.60 -5.87
N LYS A 213 0.89 18.30 -4.73
CA LYS A 213 1.89 19.34 -4.44
C LYS A 213 3.17 18.78 -3.80
N ASN A 214 3.15 17.55 -3.30
CA ASN A 214 4.34 16.95 -2.70
C ASN A 214 5.28 16.46 -3.80
N ALA A 215 6.58 16.58 -3.62
CA ALA A 215 7.58 15.97 -4.53
C ALA A 215 8.23 14.71 -3.92
N PHE A 216 7.73 14.28 -2.75
CA PHE A 216 8.27 13.20 -1.95
C PHE A 216 7.13 12.36 -1.40
N GLU A 217 7.36 11.06 -1.25
CA GLU A 217 6.45 10.16 -0.55
C GLU A 217 6.36 10.52 0.94
N SER A 218 5.16 10.40 1.51
CA SER A 218 4.88 10.72 2.92
C SER A 218 3.93 9.69 3.53
N ILE A 219 4.06 9.41 4.83
CA ILE A 219 3.13 8.54 5.57
C ILE A 219 1.68 9.08 5.53
N GLY A 220 1.49 10.37 5.22
CA GLY A 220 0.16 10.94 4.99
C GLY A 220 -0.45 10.64 3.63
N ASP A 221 0.27 9.99 2.70
CA ASP A 221 -0.28 9.55 1.41
C ASP A 221 -1.23 8.35 1.61
N SER A 222 -2.22 8.16 0.72
CA SER A 222 -3.27 7.13 0.91
C SER A 222 -2.75 5.68 0.91
N GLY A 223 -1.60 5.43 0.29
CA GLY A 223 -1.01 4.09 0.22
C GLY A 223 0.50 4.13 -0.01
N ILE A 224 1.24 3.53 0.91
CA ILE A 224 2.69 3.30 0.79
C ILE A 224 3.02 1.88 1.24
N ILE A 225 3.81 1.19 0.41
CA ILE A 225 4.59 0.01 0.80
C ILE A 225 6.05 0.42 0.75
N SER A 226 6.75 0.25 1.86
CA SER A 226 8.14 0.66 1.99
C SER A 226 9.00 -0.50 2.45
N LEU A 227 10.06 -0.80 1.72
CA LEU A 227 11.12 -1.72 2.10
C LEU A 227 12.39 -0.90 2.30
N THR A 228 12.90 -0.82 3.52
CA THR A 228 14.14 -0.09 3.83
C THR A 228 15.14 -1.03 4.47
N ARG A 229 16.43 -0.79 4.22
CA ARG A 229 17.53 -1.52 4.86
C ARG A 229 18.11 -0.81 6.09
N ASN A 230 18.07 0.53 6.09
CA ASN A 230 18.65 1.38 7.12
C ASN A 230 17.82 2.66 7.25
N GLY A 231 17.81 3.24 8.45
CA GLY A 231 17.12 4.48 8.79
C GLY A 231 15.70 4.26 9.32
N THR A 232 15.27 5.18 10.17
CA THR A 232 13.91 5.16 10.75
C THR A 232 12.88 5.60 9.71
N LEU A 233 11.61 5.19 9.89
CA LEU A 233 10.51 5.66 9.04
C LEU A 233 10.40 7.19 9.03
N ALA A 234 10.63 7.84 10.18
CA ALA A 234 10.67 9.30 10.28
C ALA A 234 11.81 9.90 9.44
N GLN A 235 12.99 9.27 9.40
CA GLN A 235 14.07 9.71 8.51
C GLN A 235 13.69 9.55 7.03
N HIS A 236 12.90 8.53 6.65
CA HIS A 236 12.49 8.27 5.26
C HIS A 236 11.30 9.09 4.78
N PHE A 237 10.32 9.39 5.63
CA PHE A 237 9.08 10.04 5.20
C PHE A 237 8.83 11.39 5.85
N GLY A 238 9.61 11.75 6.88
CA GLY A 238 9.47 13.02 7.58
C GLY A 238 8.16 13.13 8.35
N SER A 239 7.73 14.38 8.56
CA SER A 239 6.44 14.70 9.14
C SER A 239 5.32 14.60 8.11
N TYR A 240 4.09 14.44 8.58
CA TYR A 240 2.90 14.46 7.74
C TYR A 240 1.76 15.18 8.45
N PHE A 241 0.81 15.68 7.66
CA PHE A 241 -0.38 16.35 8.17
C PHE A 241 -1.56 15.38 8.13
N ASP A 242 -2.22 15.21 9.27
CA ASP A 242 -3.44 14.43 9.36
C ASP A 242 -4.63 15.38 9.55
N PRO A 243 -5.52 15.53 8.55
CA PRO A 243 -6.68 16.42 8.62
C PRO A 243 -7.75 15.93 9.60
N ASN A 244 -7.69 14.68 10.07
CA ASN A 244 -8.73 14.10 10.91
C ASN A 244 -8.44 14.24 12.40
N LEU A 245 -7.22 14.63 12.78
CA LEU A 245 -6.83 14.79 14.17
C LEU A 245 -7.08 16.21 14.67
N ASP A 246 -7.53 16.30 15.91
CA ASP A 246 -7.60 17.56 16.64
C ASP A 246 -6.19 17.96 17.08
N ASP A 247 -5.81 19.21 16.82
CA ASP A 247 -4.55 19.79 17.30
C ASP A 247 -4.54 20.09 18.81
N GLY A 248 -5.66 19.85 19.49
CA GLY A 248 -5.88 20.15 20.90
C GLY A 248 -6.55 21.51 21.13
N SER A 249 -6.85 22.24 20.05
CA SER A 249 -7.57 23.52 20.08
C SER A 249 -9.03 23.41 19.60
N GLY A 250 -9.49 22.21 19.24
CA GLY A 250 -10.79 21.99 18.61
C GLY A 250 -10.77 22.19 17.09
N GLN A 251 -9.60 22.46 16.50
CA GLN A 251 -9.42 22.55 15.05
C GLN A 251 -8.90 21.22 14.50
N LYS A 252 -9.53 20.78 13.40
CA LYS A 252 -9.12 19.60 12.65
C LYS A 252 -7.87 19.92 11.84
N GLY A 253 -6.88 19.03 11.93
CA GLY A 253 -5.60 19.16 11.25
C GLY A 253 -4.44 19.22 12.21
N LYS A 254 -3.69 18.11 12.32
CA LYS A 254 -2.49 18.04 13.16
C LYS A 254 -1.27 17.69 12.34
N LEU A 255 -0.19 18.45 12.50
CA LEU A 255 1.13 18.07 12.02
C LEU A 255 1.72 17.01 12.95
N ILE A 256 2.02 15.84 12.41
CA ILE A 256 2.65 14.75 13.14
C ILE A 256 4.12 14.74 12.74
N PRO A 257 5.05 14.97 13.69
CA PRO A 257 6.47 15.19 13.38
C PRO A 257 7.20 13.93 12.91
N GLU A 258 6.67 12.75 13.24
CA GLU A 258 7.30 11.46 12.97
C GLU A 258 6.27 10.35 12.75
N PHE A 259 6.74 9.15 12.39
CA PHE A 259 5.87 7.98 12.31
C PHE A 259 5.38 7.62 13.72
N ILE A 260 4.06 7.47 13.86
CA ILE A 260 3.40 7.04 15.10
C ILE A 260 2.39 5.96 14.72
N LEU A 261 2.25 4.90 15.54
CA LEU A 261 1.24 3.88 15.31
C LEU A 261 -0.16 4.50 15.43
N SER A 262 -1.09 4.10 14.54
CA SER A 262 -2.44 4.66 14.53
C SER A 262 -3.19 4.49 15.85
N SER A 263 -2.93 3.40 16.59
CA SER A 263 -3.48 3.16 17.94
C SER A 263 -2.98 4.13 19.00
N ASP A 264 -1.80 4.72 18.80
CA ASP A 264 -1.15 5.60 19.77
C ASP A 264 -1.55 7.07 19.57
N ASN A 265 -2.12 7.35 18.40
CA ASN A 265 -2.56 8.67 17.95
C ASN A 265 -4.05 8.95 18.19
N LEU A 266 -4.71 8.16 19.05
CA LEU A 266 -6.12 8.33 19.40
C LEU A 266 -6.37 9.54 20.31
N VAL A 267 -7.48 10.24 20.07
CA VAL A 267 -7.98 11.38 20.88
C VAL A 267 -8.28 10.92 22.32
N ALA A 268 -7.99 11.78 23.29
CA ALA A 268 -7.92 11.48 24.73
C ALA A 268 -9.24 11.08 25.42
N ASP A 269 -10.38 11.06 24.72
CA ASP A 269 -11.71 10.96 25.35
C ASP A 269 -12.18 9.55 25.71
N LYS A 270 -11.37 8.50 25.49
CA LYS A 270 -11.70 7.13 25.90
C LYS A 270 -10.52 6.45 26.58
N THR A 271 -10.79 5.40 27.34
CA THR A 271 -9.80 4.53 27.99
C THR A 271 -8.83 3.94 26.95
N ASN A 272 -7.79 4.70 26.61
CA ASN A 272 -6.92 4.40 25.49
C ASN A 272 -5.82 3.42 25.94
N ARG A 273 -6.06 2.12 25.75
CA ARG A 273 -4.97 1.12 25.72
C ARG A 273 -4.15 1.34 24.44
N LYS A 274 -3.16 2.23 24.52
CA LYS A 274 -2.22 2.51 23.42
C LYS A 274 -1.28 1.32 23.24
N MET A 275 -0.96 1.00 21.99
CA MET A 275 -0.02 -0.08 21.67
C MET A 275 1.36 0.22 22.25
N GLY A 276 1.84 1.45 22.10
CA GLY A 276 3.14 1.85 22.63
C GLY A 276 3.25 1.67 24.14
N THR A 277 2.19 1.95 24.89
CA THR A 277 2.13 1.70 26.34
C THR A 277 2.20 0.21 26.65
N LEU A 278 1.47 -0.63 25.91
CA LEU A 278 1.51 -2.08 26.10
C LEU A 278 2.90 -2.65 25.80
N VAL A 279 3.50 -2.27 24.67
CA VAL A 279 4.86 -2.69 24.26
C VAL A 279 5.88 -2.29 25.32
N SER A 280 5.83 -1.06 25.82
CA SER A 280 6.69 -0.62 26.93
C SER A 280 6.48 -1.48 28.18
N SER A 281 5.22 -1.74 28.54
CA SER A 281 4.86 -2.47 29.76
C SER A 281 5.34 -3.93 29.77
N VAL A 282 5.28 -4.63 28.63
CA VAL A 282 5.75 -6.02 28.52
C VAL A 282 7.27 -6.12 28.40
N ASN A 283 7.94 -5.01 28.06
CA ASN A 283 9.40 -4.88 27.98
C ASN A 283 10.00 -4.18 29.21
N GLY A 284 9.37 -4.31 30.39
CA GLY A 284 9.93 -3.79 31.65
C GLY A 284 9.89 -2.27 31.78
N ASN A 285 8.89 -1.61 31.17
CA ASN A 285 8.71 -0.15 31.16
C ASN A 285 9.86 0.62 30.48
N SER A 286 10.52 -0.01 29.51
CA SER A 286 11.51 0.62 28.63
C SER A 286 10.88 1.68 27.71
N ASP A 287 11.70 2.60 27.18
CA ASP A 287 11.24 3.63 26.24
C ASP A 287 10.69 3.01 24.95
N VAL A 288 9.42 3.29 24.63
CA VAL A 288 8.74 2.82 23.41
C VAL A 288 9.46 3.27 22.13
N ASN A 289 10.17 4.40 22.18
CA ASN A 289 10.91 4.89 21.03
C ASN A 289 12.00 3.91 20.60
N GLU A 290 12.64 3.23 21.54
CA GLU A 290 13.71 2.26 21.23
C GLU A 290 13.19 0.99 20.55
N HIS A 291 11.92 0.66 20.81
CA HIS A 291 11.28 -0.55 20.28
C HIS A 291 10.54 -0.34 18.97
N ILE A 292 9.91 0.83 18.78
CA ILE A 292 9.02 1.09 17.65
C ILE A 292 9.55 2.21 16.76
N TYR A 293 9.66 3.42 17.31
CA TYR A 293 9.77 4.65 16.50
C TYR A 293 11.18 4.97 16.01
N LYS A 294 12.21 4.51 16.74
CA LYS A 294 13.62 4.67 16.37
C LYS A 294 14.22 3.40 15.76
N TYR A 295 13.41 2.40 15.41
CA TYR A 295 13.90 1.24 14.69
C TYR A 295 14.47 1.67 13.33
N ASP A 296 15.77 1.45 13.13
CA ASP A 296 16.54 1.98 12.01
C ASP A 296 17.20 0.89 11.16
N LYS A 297 16.86 -0.38 11.40
CA LYS A 297 17.37 -1.50 10.61
C LYS A 297 16.37 -1.87 9.50
N SER A 298 16.61 -3.00 8.84
CA SER A 298 15.77 -3.50 7.76
C SER A 298 14.31 -3.66 8.21
N GLN A 299 13.38 -3.00 7.54
CA GLN A 299 11.96 -3.06 7.87
C GLN A 299 11.07 -2.96 6.64
N ILE A 300 9.86 -3.50 6.77
CA ILE A 300 8.77 -3.33 5.80
C ILE A 300 7.63 -2.59 6.49
N LEU A 301 7.13 -1.54 5.84
CA LEU A 301 5.93 -0.81 6.27
C LEU A 301 4.84 -0.99 5.23
N PHE A 302 3.66 -1.39 5.69
CA PHE A 302 2.40 -1.26 4.96
C PHE A 302 1.60 -0.13 5.61
N ASN A 303 1.41 0.96 4.88
CA ASN A 303 0.66 2.12 5.36
C ASN A 303 -0.47 2.45 4.38
N SER A 304 -1.71 2.37 4.84
CA SER A 304 -2.91 2.69 4.06
C SER A 304 -4.09 2.89 4.99
N GLU A 305 -5.19 3.43 4.47
CA GLU A 305 -6.47 3.53 5.19
C GLU A 305 -7.05 2.14 5.56
N ARG A 306 -6.80 1.13 4.72
CA ARG A 306 -7.22 -0.26 4.96
C ARG A 306 -6.18 -1.24 4.44
N ILE A 307 -5.87 -2.26 5.24
CA ILE A 307 -5.04 -3.40 4.84
C ILE A 307 -5.91 -4.66 4.92
N THR A 308 -5.85 -5.51 3.87
CA THR A 308 -6.53 -6.80 3.83
C THR A 308 -5.54 -7.87 3.42
N ILE A 309 -5.37 -8.89 4.27
CA ILE A 309 -4.53 -10.07 4.01
C ILE A 309 -5.47 -11.26 3.90
N ASN A 310 -5.47 -11.94 2.75
CA ASN A 310 -6.46 -12.97 2.44
C ASN A 310 -5.82 -14.13 1.66
N THR A 311 -6.07 -15.36 2.09
CA THR A 311 -5.73 -16.59 1.37
C THR A 311 -7.01 -17.29 0.93
N ARG A 312 -7.05 -17.79 -0.31
CA ARG A 312 -8.27 -18.38 -0.89
C ARG A 312 -8.46 -19.86 -0.55
N LEU A 313 -7.37 -20.59 -0.36
CA LEU A 313 -7.37 -22.05 -0.24
C LEU A 313 -6.49 -22.58 0.89
N GLU A 314 -5.47 -21.81 1.27
CA GLU A 314 -4.37 -22.27 2.13
C GLU A 314 -4.25 -21.38 3.37
N ASP A 315 -3.30 -21.72 4.23
CA ASP A 315 -3.09 -21.07 5.52
C ASP A 315 -2.35 -19.72 5.42
N ILE A 316 -2.52 -18.90 6.46
CA ILE A 316 -1.64 -17.77 6.76
C ILE A 316 -0.79 -18.13 7.98
N TYR A 317 0.54 -18.14 7.81
CA TYR A 317 1.49 -18.32 8.91
C TYR A 317 2.08 -16.98 9.32
N ILE A 318 1.95 -16.61 10.60
CA ILE A 318 2.55 -15.41 11.19
C ILE A 318 3.36 -15.85 12.40
N SER A 319 4.68 -15.65 12.35
CA SER A 319 5.62 -16.06 13.40
C SER A 319 6.70 -15.01 13.60
N SER A 320 7.12 -14.81 14.84
CA SER A 320 8.23 -13.94 15.24
C SER A 320 9.13 -14.71 16.21
N HIS A 321 10.43 -14.37 16.24
CA HIS A 321 11.34 -14.92 17.25
C HIS A 321 11.10 -14.32 18.64
N ASN A 322 10.75 -13.03 18.67
CA ASN A 322 10.44 -12.31 19.90
C ASN A 322 8.92 -12.21 20.03
N ASP A 323 8.36 -11.03 19.79
CA ASP A 323 6.95 -10.75 20.03
C ASP A 323 6.16 -10.56 18.73
N ILE A 324 4.86 -10.83 18.83
CA ILE A 324 3.85 -10.40 17.86
C ILE A 324 2.91 -9.46 18.62
N HIS A 325 2.86 -8.19 18.21
CA HIS A 325 1.95 -7.20 18.77
C HIS A 325 0.77 -6.96 17.84
N ILE A 326 -0.44 -7.28 18.30
CA ILE A 326 -1.69 -7.03 17.58
C ILE A 326 -2.57 -6.15 18.44
N GLY A 327 -2.98 -5.00 17.89
CA GLY A 327 -3.84 -4.07 18.59
C GLY A 327 -4.74 -3.32 17.65
N SER A 328 -5.83 -2.80 18.21
CA SER A 328 -6.84 -2.04 17.47
C SER A 328 -7.35 -0.90 18.34
N GLY A 329 -7.71 0.21 17.73
CA GLY A 329 -8.27 1.36 18.45
C GLY A 329 -9.73 1.17 18.90
N ARG A 330 -10.43 0.14 18.42
CA ARG A 330 -11.86 -0.08 18.72
C ARG A 330 -12.17 -1.52 19.10
N HIS A 331 -12.10 -2.46 18.16
CA HIS A 331 -12.43 -3.87 18.39
C HIS A 331 -11.40 -4.76 17.70
N LEU A 332 -10.94 -5.79 18.42
CA LEU A 332 -10.23 -6.94 17.85
C LEU A 332 -11.23 -8.10 17.83
N ALA A 333 -11.50 -8.64 16.64
CA ALA A 333 -12.35 -9.81 16.46
C ALA A 333 -11.49 -10.98 15.97
N ILE A 334 -11.60 -12.13 16.64
CA ILE A 334 -10.96 -13.39 16.26
C ILE A 334 -12.08 -14.41 16.13
N THR A 335 -12.22 -15.01 14.95
CA THR A 335 -13.30 -15.96 14.64
C THR A 335 -12.73 -17.22 14.02
N THR A 336 -13.24 -18.36 14.45
CA THR A 336 -12.90 -19.70 13.96
C THR A 336 -14.16 -20.55 13.99
N ASN A 337 -14.31 -21.47 13.05
CA ASN A 337 -15.48 -22.35 12.98
C ASN A 337 -15.41 -23.51 13.97
N GLU A 338 -14.19 -23.89 14.37
CA GLU A 338 -13.96 -25.03 15.25
C GLU A 338 -13.46 -24.56 16.62
N ASN A 339 -12.14 -24.39 16.76
CA ASN A 339 -11.50 -24.18 18.05
C ASN A 339 -10.60 -22.93 18.06
N LEU A 340 -10.66 -22.18 19.16
CA LEU A 340 -9.65 -21.17 19.50
C LEU A 340 -8.69 -21.78 20.51
N ILE A 341 -7.43 -22.00 20.11
CA ILE A 341 -6.39 -22.56 20.97
C ILE A 341 -5.41 -21.45 21.34
N ILE A 342 -5.31 -21.13 22.63
CA ILE A 342 -4.31 -20.20 23.18
C ILE A 342 -3.37 -21.02 24.07
N GLU A 343 -2.26 -21.46 23.49
CA GLU A 343 -1.24 -22.22 24.20
C GLU A 343 -0.11 -21.29 24.65
N SER A 344 0.03 -21.12 25.96
CA SER A 344 1.07 -20.28 26.56
C SER A 344 1.40 -20.78 27.97
N GLU A 345 2.58 -20.42 28.48
CA GLU A 345 2.91 -20.71 29.88
C GLU A 345 1.99 -19.94 30.84
N LYS A 346 1.68 -18.67 30.49
CA LYS A 346 0.79 -17.79 31.23
C LYS A 346 -0.08 -16.99 30.29
N THR A 347 -1.37 -16.88 30.62
CA THR A 347 -2.35 -16.07 29.90
C THR A 347 -2.90 -14.99 30.83
N TYR A 348 -2.87 -13.75 30.37
CA TYR A 348 -3.39 -12.59 31.07
C TYR A 348 -4.55 -11.99 30.26
N LEU A 349 -5.72 -11.89 30.88
CA LEU A 349 -6.87 -11.18 30.31
C LEU A 349 -6.97 -9.83 31.01
N GLY A 350 -6.24 -8.84 30.46
CA GLY A 350 -6.07 -7.50 31.01
C GLY A 350 -4.60 -7.08 31.10
N ASP A 351 -4.31 -5.99 31.79
CA ASP A 351 -2.94 -5.48 31.97
C ASP A 351 -2.19 -6.26 33.09
N PRO A 352 -1.16 -7.05 32.75
CA PRO A 352 -0.42 -7.86 33.73
C PRO A 352 0.37 -7.04 34.76
N ASN A 353 0.60 -5.75 34.50
CA ASN A 353 1.32 -4.86 35.41
C ASN A 353 0.40 -4.18 36.44
N LYS A 354 -0.92 -4.35 36.32
CA LYS A 354 -1.84 -3.89 37.36
C LYS A 354 -1.79 -4.83 38.57
N LYS A 355 -1.82 -4.23 39.77
CA LYS A 355 -1.71 -4.95 41.04
C LYS A 355 -2.88 -5.89 41.32
N ASN A 356 -4.04 -5.66 40.69
CA ASN A 356 -5.30 -6.32 41.02
C ASN A 356 -5.65 -7.41 39.99
N MET A 357 -4.68 -8.25 39.63
CA MET A 357 -4.93 -9.43 38.80
C MET A 357 -5.37 -10.60 39.69
N GLN A 358 -6.51 -11.21 39.37
CA GLN A 358 -7.06 -12.38 40.08
C GLN A 358 -6.83 -13.67 39.28
N SER A 359 -6.70 -14.81 39.95
CA SER A 359 -6.58 -16.12 39.29
C SER A 359 -7.92 -16.59 38.75
N MET A 360 -7.93 -17.19 37.56
CA MET A 360 -9.10 -17.97 37.11
C MET A 360 -9.24 -19.26 37.92
N VAL A 361 -10.42 -19.85 37.91
CA VAL A 361 -10.74 -21.11 38.59
C VAL A 361 -11.12 -22.19 37.58
N PHE A 362 -10.86 -23.45 37.92
CA PHE A 362 -11.35 -24.59 37.14
C PHE A 362 -12.85 -24.76 37.38
N GLY A 363 -13.68 -24.52 36.34
CA GLY A 363 -15.14 -24.51 36.47
C GLY A 363 -15.72 -25.84 36.97
N GLU A 364 -15.30 -26.97 36.39
CA GLU A 364 -15.79 -28.30 36.79
C GLU A 364 -15.42 -28.65 38.23
N LYS A 365 -14.16 -28.44 38.62
CA LYS A 365 -13.72 -28.67 40.00
C LYS A 365 -14.40 -27.74 40.99
N LEU A 366 -14.71 -26.51 40.59
CA LEU A 366 -15.49 -25.59 41.42
C LEU A 366 -16.90 -26.13 41.63
N LEU A 367 -17.55 -26.64 40.58
CA LEU A 367 -18.87 -27.26 40.68
C LEU A 367 -18.87 -28.46 41.64
N GLU A 368 -17.91 -29.37 41.51
CA GLU A 368 -17.76 -30.52 42.42
C GLU A 368 -17.66 -30.09 43.90
N ILE A 369 -16.86 -29.04 44.18
CA ILE A 369 -16.70 -28.51 45.54
C ILE A 369 -17.99 -27.86 46.05
N LEU A 370 -18.75 -27.18 45.17
CA LEU A 370 -20.02 -26.56 45.53
C LEU A 370 -21.11 -27.62 45.79
N GLU A 371 -21.14 -28.70 45.01
CA GLU A 371 -22.04 -29.83 45.23
C GLU A 371 -21.72 -30.54 46.56
N GLU A 372 -20.43 -30.75 46.87
CA GLU A 372 -19.99 -31.32 48.15
C GLU A 372 -20.35 -30.40 49.33
N LEU A 373 -20.24 -29.08 49.16
CA LEU A 373 -20.67 -28.10 50.15
C LEU A 373 -22.19 -28.17 50.37
N CYS A 374 -22.99 -28.15 49.31
CA CYS A 374 -24.45 -28.25 49.38
C CYS A 374 -24.89 -29.57 50.05
N GLY A 375 -24.29 -30.70 49.67
CA GLY A 375 -24.55 -31.98 50.32
C GLY A 375 -24.19 -31.97 51.80
N THR A 376 -23.03 -31.40 52.14
CA THR A 376 -22.58 -31.30 53.55
C THR A 376 -23.55 -30.46 54.39
N LEU A 377 -24.11 -29.38 53.83
CA LEU A 377 -25.10 -28.54 54.52
C LEU A 377 -26.49 -29.19 54.57
N GLY A 378 -26.90 -29.89 53.51
CA GLY A 378 -28.17 -30.64 53.49
C GLY A 378 -28.21 -31.76 54.52
N ASP A 379 -27.07 -32.42 54.74
CA ASP A 379 -26.88 -33.47 55.74
C ASP A 379 -26.63 -32.92 57.16
N ALA A 380 -26.55 -31.59 57.33
CA ALA A 380 -26.21 -30.98 58.62
C ALA A 380 -27.41 -31.10 59.57
N GLN A 381 -27.27 -31.94 60.59
CA GLN A 381 -28.32 -32.18 61.58
C GLN A 381 -27.80 -31.95 63.00
N SER A 382 -28.70 -31.49 63.87
CA SER A 382 -28.49 -31.53 65.31
C SER A 382 -28.83 -32.94 65.80
N ASN A 383 -27.89 -33.60 66.48
CA ASN A 383 -28.06 -35.00 66.87
C ASN A 383 -28.94 -35.23 68.11
N MET A 384 -29.53 -34.22 68.78
CA MET A 384 -30.43 -34.46 69.95
C MET A 384 -31.09 -33.17 70.50
N TYR A 385 -32.02 -33.34 71.45
CA TYR A 385 -32.83 -32.34 72.18
C TYR A 385 -32.06 -31.28 73.01
N PHE A 386 -30.72 -31.27 72.96
CA PHE A 386 -29.84 -30.32 73.67
C PHE A 386 -28.94 -29.61 72.65
N PRO A 387 -28.37 -28.42 72.94
CA PRO A 387 -27.51 -27.71 72.00
C PRO A 387 -26.19 -28.47 71.78
N VAL A 388 -26.15 -29.33 70.76
CA VAL A 388 -24.96 -30.06 70.30
C VAL A 388 -24.47 -29.44 68.99
N PRO A 389 -23.14 -29.34 68.75
CA PRO A 389 -22.61 -28.89 67.47
C PRO A 389 -23.17 -29.68 66.28
N LEU A 390 -23.49 -28.98 65.19
CA LEU A 390 -23.97 -29.60 63.94
C LEU A 390 -22.96 -30.64 63.42
N ALA A 391 -23.49 -31.78 62.96
CA ALA A 391 -22.72 -32.85 62.33
C ALA A 391 -23.32 -33.18 60.96
N SER A 392 -22.48 -33.65 60.03
CA SER A 392 -22.90 -34.15 58.72
C SER A 392 -22.31 -35.55 58.53
N GLY A 393 -23.16 -36.57 58.44
CA GLY A 393 -22.73 -37.97 58.35
C GLY A 393 -21.89 -38.45 59.55
N GLY A 394 -22.20 -37.96 60.76
CA GLY A 394 -21.49 -38.33 61.99
C GLY A 394 -20.17 -37.61 62.26
N VAL A 395 -19.70 -36.75 61.34
CA VAL A 395 -18.49 -35.93 61.51
C VAL A 395 -18.88 -34.50 61.89
N PRO A 396 -18.17 -33.83 62.83
CA PRO A 396 -18.41 -32.43 63.13
C PRO A 396 -18.38 -31.57 61.87
N LEU A 397 -19.42 -30.75 61.65
CA LEU A 397 -19.57 -29.94 60.44
C LEU A 397 -18.33 -29.07 60.19
N LYS A 398 -17.74 -28.51 61.25
CA LYS A 398 -16.51 -27.72 61.21
C LYS A 398 -15.36 -28.45 60.51
N SER A 399 -15.19 -29.75 60.75
CA SER A 399 -14.10 -30.53 60.15
C SER A 399 -14.27 -30.69 58.65
N LYS A 400 -15.49 -30.97 58.17
CA LYS A 400 -15.80 -31.03 56.73
C LYS A 400 -15.63 -29.66 56.07
N MET A 401 -16.05 -28.58 56.74
CA MET A 401 -15.87 -27.21 56.24
C MET A 401 -14.40 -26.84 56.07
N GLU A 402 -13.50 -27.24 56.97
CA GLU A 402 -12.06 -26.99 56.82
C GLU A 402 -11.45 -27.77 55.64
N GLN A 403 -11.91 -29.00 55.37
CA GLN A 403 -11.49 -29.75 54.19
C GLN A 403 -11.92 -29.06 52.89
N LEU A 404 -13.17 -28.57 52.83
CA LEU A 404 -13.68 -27.80 51.69
C LEU A 404 -12.89 -26.51 51.47
N LYS A 405 -12.54 -25.78 52.53
CA LYS A 405 -11.67 -24.58 52.42
C LYS A 405 -10.31 -24.91 51.80
N LEU A 406 -9.74 -26.08 52.10
CA LEU A 406 -8.45 -26.48 51.56
C LEU A 406 -8.56 -26.82 50.07
N LYS A 407 -9.64 -27.49 49.66
CA LYS A 407 -9.96 -27.73 48.24
C LYS A 407 -10.14 -26.41 47.47
N LEU A 408 -10.86 -25.44 48.03
CA LEU A 408 -11.07 -24.11 47.44
C LEU A 408 -9.76 -23.32 47.21
N LYS A 409 -8.74 -23.50 48.06
CA LYS A 409 -7.44 -22.85 47.84
C LYS A 409 -6.67 -23.44 46.65
N ASN A 410 -6.90 -24.72 46.35
CA ASN A 410 -6.15 -25.46 45.33
C ASN A 410 -6.73 -25.35 43.91
N ILE A 411 -7.92 -24.76 43.75
CA ILE A 411 -8.56 -24.59 42.42
C ILE A 411 -8.09 -23.33 41.67
N LEU A 412 -7.34 -22.44 42.31
CA LEU A 412 -6.87 -21.21 41.69
C LEU A 412 -5.78 -21.52 40.66
N SER A 413 -6.00 -21.07 39.42
CA SER A 413 -5.03 -21.21 38.34
C SER A 413 -3.79 -20.33 38.58
N ALA A 414 -2.61 -20.95 38.55
CA ALA A 414 -1.35 -20.22 38.56
C ALA A 414 -1.01 -19.59 37.20
N LYS A 415 -1.65 -20.06 36.12
CA LYS A 415 -1.31 -19.71 34.73
C LYS A 415 -2.25 -18.69 34.09
N HIS A 416 -3.49 -18.60 34.57
CA HIS A 416 -4.55 -17.79 33.95
C HIS A 416 -4.98 -16.69 34.92
N LYS A 417 -4.85 -15.44 34.49
CA LYS A 417 -5.12 -14.25 35.31
C LYS A 417 -6.12 -13.31 34.64
N LEU A 418 -7.01 -12.72 35.44
CA LEU A 418 -8.03 -11.75 35.03
C LEU A 418 -7.79 -10.41 35.72
N GLU A 419 -7.88 -9.31 34.98
CA GLU A 419 -7.94 -7.97 35.57
C GLU A 419 -9.30 -7.74 36.23
N GLU A 420 -9.30 -7.19 37.45
CA GLU A 420 -10.53 -6.79 38.14
C GLU A 420 -11.26 -5.66 37.40
N ASN A 421 -12.60 -5.65 37.48
CA ASN A 421 -13.47 -4.70 36.78
C ASN A 421 -13.37 -3.26 37.31
#